data_AF-U2PQ52-F1
#
_entry.id   AF-U2PQ52-F1
#
_cell.length_a   1.000
_cell.length_b   1.000
_cell.length_c   1.000
_cell.angle_alpha   90.00
_cell.angle_beta   90.00
_cell.angle_gamma   90.00
#
_symmetry.space_group_name_H-M   'P 1'
#
loop_
_entity.id
_entity.type
_entity.pdbx_description
1 polymer ?
#
loop_
_entity_poly.entity_id
_entity_poly.type
_entity_poly.pdbx_seq_one_letter_code
_entity_poly.pdbx_strand_id
1 'polypeptide(L)'
;MDFKSLQKELFERKFKLDEYMGNTFDIFGSIVKENKLWVVILVILNIWTLYSTTLQNTINTSIRTAASYGDVSNMAKYSGTQLGISFLNTVVSVYSTLFSIMMYSKVVMKIEGRENEYSFKKIFFKFLKIFGLTIMFFAIFFIVMLIPVLIGIIIGTIAEYNYSTVLIVVAISIPVVTWIAVVVIAWIKLLYFRETFYIRDMKIIETYKYNLAISKGNKLRKILPNIVLSLIVLVFALPFLLNMFLFTFLFTSFYVVILIAAVSSIATSAIGIVSIILNSLIFLNVEYNYLKSIDEKKEETQI
;
A
#
# COMPACT_ATOMS: atom_id res chain seq x y z
N MET A 1 5.46 -23.99 -13.53
CA MET A 1 6.60 -23.20 -14.04
C MET A 1 7.84 -23.56 -13.24
N ASP A 2 9.00 -23.71 -13.89
CA ASP A 2 10.28 -23.87 -13.21
C ASP A 2 10.84 -22.49 -12.83
N PHE A 3 11.27 -22.31 -11.57
CA PHE A 3 11.78 -21.02 -11.08
C PHE A 3 13.14 -20.68 -11.70
N LYS A 4 13.96 -21.69 -12.04
CA LYS A 4 15.25 -21.46 -12.70
C LYS A 4 15.07 -20.95 -14.12
N SER A 5 14.14 -21.51 -14.89
CA SER A 5 13.82 -21.00 -16.22
C SER A 5 13.30 -19.56 -16.15
N LEU A 6 12.41 -19.25 -15.21
CA LEU A 6 11.90 -17.90 -14.99
C LEU A 6 13.03 -16.91 -14.63
N GLN A 7 13.95 -17.28 -13.75
CA GLN A 7 15.08 -16.43 -13.39
C GLN A 7 15.95 -16.10 -14.60
N LYS A 8 16.24 -17.11 -15.43
CA LYS A 8 17.03 -16.94 -16.66
C LYS A 8 16.35 -15.98 -17.63
N GLU A 9 15.04 -16.14 -17.87
CA GLU A 9 14.29 -15.25 -18.75
C GLU A 9 14.26 -13.80 -18.23
N LEU A 10 14.09 -13.61 -16.91
CA LEU A 10 14.14 -12.28 -16.27
C LEU A 10 15.52 -11.63 -16.41
N PHE A 11 16.60 -12.41 -16.50
CA PHE A 11 17.96 -11.90 -16.67
C PHE A 11 18.25 -11.52 -18.13
N GLU A 12 17.79 -12.35 -19.08
CA GLU A 12 18.11 -12.20 -20.51
C GLU A 12 17.41 -11.01 -21.16
N ARG A 13 16.13 -10.77 -20.82
CA ARG A 13 15.33 -9.73 -21.49
C ARG A 13 14.37 -9.01 -20.58
N LYS A 14 13.99 -7.80 -20.98
CA LYS A 14 12.92 -7.05 -20.30
C LYS A 14 11.56 -7.59 -20.68
N PHE A 15 10.75 -7.93 -19.68
CA PHE A 15 9.39 -8.42 -19.93
C PHE A 15 8.44 -7.29 -20.33
N LYS A 16 7.40 -7.68 -21.08
CA LYS A 16 6.19 -6.90 -21.30
C LYS A 16 5.18 -7.14 -20.17
N LEU A 17 4.14 -6.30 -20.10
CA LEU A 17 3.14 -6.34 -19.02
C LEU A 17 2.37 -7.66 -18.98
N ASP A 18 1.98 -8.17 -20.14
CA ASP A 18 1.30 -9.46 -20.32
C ASP A 18 2.18 -10.64 -19.86
N GLU A 19 3.48 -10.62 -20.20
CA GLU A 19 4.44 -11.63 -19.72
C GLU A 19 4.59 -11.59 -18.19
N TYR A 20 4.70 -10.40 -17.59
CA TYR A 20 4.73 -10.28 -16.13
C TYR A 20 3.46 -10.83 -15.47
N MET A 21 2.29 -10.53 -16.03
CA MET A 21 1.01 -11.00 -15.50
C MET A 21 0.86 -12.53 -15.65
N GLY A 22 1.18 -13.08 -16.83
CA GLY A 22 1.14 -14.52 -17.08
C GLY A 22 2.04 -15.29 -16.10
N ASN A 23 3.31 -14.89 -16.00
CA ASN A 23 4.26 -15.53 -15.09
C ASN A 23 3.86 -15.36 -13.61
N THR A 24 3.21 -14.24 -13.26
CA THR A 24 2.66 -14.04 -11.91
C THR A 24 1.56 -15.05 -11.58
N PHE A 25 0.61 -15.27 -12.50
CA PHE A 25 -0.46 -16.24 -12.30
C PHE A 25 0.04 -17.68 -12.26
N ASP A 26 1.05 -18.01 -13.07
CA ASP A 26 1.64 -19.35 -13.11
C ASP A 26 2.26 -19.77 -11.76
N ILE A 27 2.90 -18.82 -11.06
CA ILE A 27 3.51 -19.11 -9.75
C ILE A 27 2.57 -18.85 -8.57
N PHE A 28 1.49 -18.08 -8.75
CA PHE A 28 0.52 -17.74 -7.70
C PHE A 28 0.07 -18.95 -6.87
N GLY A 29 -0.39 -20.01 -7.54
CA GLY A 29 -0.90 -21.20 -6.86
C GLY A 29 0.14 -21.90 -5.98
N SER A 30 1.40 -21.92 -6.41
CA SER A 30 2.51 -22.50 -5.62
C SER A 30 2.78 -21.67 -4.36
N ILE A 31 2.83 -20.34 -4.51
CA ILE A 31 3.11 -19.40 -3.42
C ILE A 31 2.00 -19.44 -2.35
N VAL A 32 0.74 -19.51 -2.77
CA VAL A 32 -0.40 -19.65 -1.86
C VAL A 32 -0.35 -20.99 -1.11
N LYS A 33 -0.06 -22.10 -1.79
CA LYS A 33 0.00 -23.44 -1.18
C LYS A 33 1.10 -23.57 -0.13
N GLU A 34 2.22 -22.89 -0.30
CA GLU A 34 3.34 -22.91 0.65
C GLU A 34 3.12 -22.01 1.87
N ASN A 35 2.27 -20.98 1.73
CA ASN A 35 2.06 -19.96 2.75
C ASN A 35 0.63 -19.93 3.30
N LYS A 36 -0.09 -21.07 3.21
CA LYS A 36 -1.53 -21.19 3.54
C LYS A 36 -1.95 -20.47 4.80
N LEU A 37 -1.25 -20.69 5.92
CA LEU A 37 -1.61 -20.09 7.21
C LEU A 37 -1.59 -18.56 7.18
N TRP A 38 -0.54 -17.98 6.59
CA TRP A 38 -0.39 -16.53 6.45
C TRP A 38 -1.46 -15.96 5.51
N VAL A 39 -1.79 -16.68 4.44
CA VAL A 39 -2.86 -16.29 3.51
C VAL A 39 -4.23 -16.32 4.19
N VAL A 40 -4.53 -17.35 5.00
CA VAL A 40 -5.80 -17.43 5.75
C VAL A 40 -5.93 -16.27 6.73
N ILE A 41 -4.87 -15.94 7.47
CA ILE A 41 -4.88 -14.79 8.38
C ILE A 41 -5.11 -13.49 7.58
N LEU A 42 -4.42 -13.30 6.45
CA LEU A 42 -4.64 -12.13 5.59
C LEU A 42 -6.12 -11.99 5.17
N VAL A 43 -6.75 -13.10 4.75
CA VAL A 43 -8.17 -13.11 4.36
C VAL A 43 -9.06 -12.70 5.54
N ILE A 44 -8.87 -13.30 6.71
CA ILE A 44 -9.66 -12.97 7.93
C ILE A 44 -9.52 -11.48 8.27
N LEU A 45 -8.30 -10.95 8.21
CA LEU A 45 -8.04 -9.54 8.50
C LEU A 45 -8.66 -8.61 7.45
N ASN A 46 -8.68 -9.00 6.18
CA ASN A 46 -9.38 -8.25 5.13
C ASN A 46 -10.91 -8.27 5.30
N ILE A 47 -11.50 -9.37 5.79
CA ILE A 47 -12.92 -9.40 6.17
C ILE A 47 -13.18 -8.34 7.25
N TRP A 48 -12.35 -8.32 8.29
CA TRP A 48 -12.44 -7.32 9.35
C TRP A 48 -12.32 -5.91 8.79
N THR A 49 -11.33 -5.62 7.94
CA THR A 49 -11.14 -4.28 7.37
C THR A 49 -12.36 -3.80 6.58
N LEU A 50 -12.92 -4.64 5.72
CA LEU A 50 -14.11 -4.28 4.93
C LEU A 50 -15.33 -4.04 5.84
N TYR A 51 -15.54 -4.94 6.81
CA TYR A 51 -16.65 -4.83 7.76
C TYR A 51 -16.50 -3.60 8.67
N SER A 52 -15.28 -3.33 9.16
CA SER A 52 -15.00 -2.22 10.05
C SER A 52 -15.15 -0.87 9.36
N THR A 53 -14.98 -0.78 8.04
CA THR A 53 -15.32 0.42 7.25
C THR A 53 -16.82 0.74 7.35
N THR A 54 -17.70 -0.26 7.17
CA THR A 54 -19.15 -0.07 7.31
C THR A 54 -19.55 0.30 8.73
N LEU A 55 -18.93 -0.33 9.73
CA LEU A 55 -19.15 0.02 11.14
C LEU A 55 -18.75 1.46 11.45
N GLN A 56 -17.57 1.90 10.99
CA GLN A 56 -17.11 3.28 11.21
C GLN A 56 -18.03 4.30 10.55
N ASN A 57 -18.55 4.00 9.35
CA ASN A 57 -19.52 4.88 8.71
C ASN A 57 -20.81 5.03 9.53
N THR A 58 -21.32 3.92 10.08
CA THR A 58 -22.49 3.91 10.96
C THR A 58 -22.21 4.69 12.26
N ILE A 59 -21.05 4.49 12.88
CA ILE A 59 -20.64 5.21 14.08
C ILE A 59 -20.48 6.71 13.79
N ASN A 60 -19.88 7.08 12.66
CA ASN A 60 -19.74 8.47 12.25
C ASN A 60 -21.10 9.15 12.05
N THR A 61 -22.10 8.44 11.51
CA THR A 61 -23.47 8.98 11.45
C THR A 61 -24.05 9.16 12.85
N SER A 62 -23.88 8.20 13.76
CA SER A 62 -24.35 8.32 15.15
C SER A 62 -23.68 9.47 15.92
N ILE A 63 -22.38 9.72 15.68
CA ILE A 63 -21.66 10.88 16.23
C ILE A 63 -22.28 12.19 15.72
N ARG A 64 -22.54 12.30 14.41
CA ARG A 64 -23.16 13.48 13.82
C ARG A 64 -24.57 13.72 14.36
N THR A 65 -25.35 12.66 14.52
CA THR A 65 -26.69 12.74 15.12
C THR A 65 -26.62 13.19 16.57
N ALA A 66 -25.76 12.58 17.40
CA ALA A 66 -25.56 13.02 18.79
C ALA A 66 -25.10 14.49 18.88
N ALA A 67 -24.20 14.92 17.98
CA ALA A 67 -23.77 16.30 17.89
C ALA A 67 -24.90 17.26 17.55
N SER A 68 -25.81 16.88 16.64
CA SER A 68 -26.96 17.71 16.28
C SER A 68 -27.94 17.94 17.45
N TYR A 69 -28.01 16.99 18.40
CA TYR A 69 -28.83 17.09 19.60
C TYR A 69 -28.06 17.63 20.83
N GLY A 70 -26.77 17.96 20.70
CA GLY A 70 -25.94 18.38 21.83
C GLY A 70 -25.69 17.28 22.87
N ASP A 71 -25.88 16.00 22.52
CA ASP A 71 -25.71 14.87 23.43
C ASP A 71 -24.23 14.48 23.53
N VAL A 72 -23.53 15.19 24.44
CA VAL A 72 -22.09 15.01 24.69
C VAL A 72 -21.76 13.60 25.17
N SER A 73 -22.65 12.97 25.96
CA SER A 73 -22.41 11.63 26.51
C SER A 73 -22.36 10.57 25.41
N ASN A 74 -23.38 10.55 24.54
CA ASN A 74 -23.40 9.62 23.41
C ASN A 74 -22.32 9.95 22.38
N MET A 75 -22.00 11.23 22.16
CA MET A 75 -20.89 11.63 21.30
C MET A 75 -19.56 11.05 21.80
N ALA A 76 -19.27 11.14 23.10
CA ALA A 76 -18.05 10.59 23.69
C ALA A 76 -18.01 9.07 23.56
N LYS A 77 -19.12 8.37 23.83
CA LYS A 77 -19.23 6.90 23.69
C LYS A 77 -18.95 6.43 22.26
N TYR A 78 -19.60 7.04 21.27
CA TYR A 78 -19.40 6.67 19.87
C TYR A 78 -18.00 7.00 19.38
N SER A 79 -17.43 8.14 19.81
CA SER A 79 -16.05 8.52 19.50
C SER A 79 -15.03 7.53 20.10
N GLY A 80 -15.25 7.08 21.34
CA GLY A 80 -14.41 6.04 21.96
C GLY A 80 -14.45 4.72 21.18
N THR A 81 -15.64 4.33 20.69
CA THR A 81 -15.81 3.15 19.83
C THR A 81 -15.06 3.31 18.49
N GLN A 82 -15.19 4.49 17.85
CA GLN A 82 -14.50 4.83 16.62
C GLN A 82 -12.97 4.75 16.78
N LEU A 83 -12.43 5.24 17.90
CA LEU A 83 -11.01 5.14 18.23
C LEU A 83 -10.56 3.68 18.39
N GLY A 84 -11.34 2.85 19.08
CA GLY A 84 -11.06 1.42 19.24
C GLY A 84 -10.97 0.69 17.89
N ILE A 85 -11.92 0.95 16.99
CA ILE A 85 -11.90 0.37 15.63
C ILE A 85 -10.68 0.86 14.83
N SER A 86 -10.36 2.15 14.93
CA SER A 86 -9.20 2.73 14.24
C SER A 86 -7.88 2.13 14.71
N PHE A 87 -7.76 1.85 16.01
CA PHE A 87 -6.60 1.16 16.58
C PHE A 87 -6.47 -0.26 16.03
N LEU A 88 -7.55 -1.04 16.03
CA LEU A 88 -7.55 -2.39 15.45
C LEU A 88 -7.17 -2.38 13.97
N ASN A 89 -7.72 -1.46 13.18
CA ASN A 89 -7.36 -1.32 11.77
C ASN A 89 -5.89 -0.95 11.56
N THR A 90 -5.30 -0.17 12.47
CA THR A 90 -3.87 0.12 12.45
C THR A 90 -3.05 -1.15 12.68
N VAL A 91 -3.43 -1.98 13.64
CA VAL A 91 -2.77 -3.28 13.88
C VAL A 91 -2.89 -4.20 12.66
N VAL A 92 -4.05 -4.25 12.02
CA VAL A 92 -4.27 -5.01 10.77
C VAL A 92 -3.37 -4.51 9.64
N SER A 93 -3.22 -3.20 9.49
CA SER A 93 -2.34 -2.60 8.48
C SER A 93 -0.86 -2.93 8.71
N VAL A 94 -0.42 -2.90 9.98
CA VAL A 94 0.94 -3.31 10.40
C VAL A 94 1.19 -4.77 10.02
N TYR A 95 0.26 -5.67 10.35
CA TYR A 95 0.35 -7.08 9.96
C TYR A 95 0.42 -7.25 8.44
N SER A 96 -0.49 -6.60 7.69
CA SER A 96 -0.58 -6.72 6.23
C SER A 96 0.71 -6.25 5.55
N THR A 97 1.34 -5.21 6.10
CA THR A 97 2.64 -4.71 5.65
C THR A 97 3.75 -5.73 5.90
N LEU A 98 3.80 -6.33 7.09
CA LEU A 98 4.77 -7.36 7.45
C LEU A 98 4.59 -8.62 6.59
N PHE A 99 3.36 -9.11 6.45
CA PHE A 99 3.00 -10.23 5.56
C PHE A 99 3.53 -9.98 4.15
N SER A 100 3.24 -8.81 3.59
CA SER A 100 3.64 -8.45 2.23
C SER A 100 5.17 -8.47 2.07
N ILE A 101 5.92 -7.97 3.06
CA ILE A 101 7.40 -7.99 3.03
C ILE A 101 7.93 -9.43 3.10
N MET A 102 7.38 -10.25 3.99
CA MET A 102 7.79 -11.65 4.12
C MET A 102 7.56 -12.42 2.82
N MET A 103 6.36 -12.28 2.24
CA MET A 103 6.00 -12.94 0.99
C MET A 103 6.89 -12.46 -0.15
N TYR A 104 7.13 -11.15 -0.22
CA TYR A 104 8.01 -10.55 -1.20
C TYR A 104 9.43 -11.13 -1.14
N SER A 105 10.03 -11.20 0.06
CA SER A 105 11.35 -11.82 0.25
C SER A 105 11.35 -13.31 -0.12
N LYS A 106 10.32 -14.06 0.28
CA LYS A 106 10.21 -15.50 -0.06
C LYS A 106 10.12 -15.72 -1.57
N VAL A 107 9.28 -14.98 -2.26
CA VAL A 107 9.10 -15.09 -3.72
C VAL A 107 10.42 -14.83 -4.43
N VAL A 108 11.13 -13.76 -4.06
CA VAL A 108 12.39 -13.38 -4.70
C VAL A 108 13.49 -14.41 -4.43
N MET A 109 13.67 -14.83 -3.18
CA MET A 109 14.67 -15.84 -2.82
C MET A 109 14.40 -17.16 -3.52
N LYS A 110 13.13 -17.52 -3.70
CA LYS A 110 12.74 -18.72 -4.45
C LYS A 110 13.07 -18.63 -5.94
N ILE A 111 12.76 -17.50 -6.59
CA ILE A 111 13.15 -17.26 -7.98
C ILE A 111 14.67 -17.35 -8.13
N GLU A 112 15.43 -16.81 -7.17
CA GLU A 112 16.89 -16.84 -7.21
C GLU A 112 17.53 -18.16 -6.76
N GLY A 113 16.74 -19.14 -6.30
CA GLY A 113 17.24 -20.42 -5.77
C GLY A 113 17.99 -20.31 -4.43
N ARG A 114 17.72 -19.25 -3.66
CA ARG A 114 18.38 -18.89 -2.38
C ARG A 114 17.44 -18.97 -1.18
N GLU A 115 16.52 -19.93 -1.19
CA GLU A 115 15.49 -20.08 -0.14
C GLU A 115 16.09 -20.31 1.26
N ASN A 116 17.26 -20.94 1.33
CA ASN A 116 18.01 -21.18 2.56
C ASN A 116 18.54 -19.89 3.23
N GLU A 117 18.65 -18.78 2.49
CA GLU A 117 19.04 -17.47 3.05
C GLU A 117 17.87 -16.75 3.76
N TYR A 118 16.64 -17.26 3.62
CA TYR A 118 15.47 -16.65 4.24
C TYR A 118 15.54 -16.74 5.77
N SER A 119 15.50 -15.59 6.43
CA SER A 119 15.40 -15.50 7.89
C SER A 119 14.31 -14.52 8.28
N PHE A 120 13.22 -15.05 8.85
CA PHE A 120 12.13 -14.22 9.39
C PHE A 120 12.64 -13.21 10.41
N LYS A 121 13.55 -13.61 11.31
CA LYS A 121 14.16 -12.72 12.31
C LYS A 121 14.85 -11.52 11.65
N LYS A 122 15.68 -11.76 10.63
CA LYS A 122 16.39 -10.69 9.90
C LYS A 122 15.40 -9.73 9.22
N ILE A 123 14.39 -10.27 8.55
CA ILE A 123 13.35 -9.49 7.86
C ILE A 123 12.52 -8.68 8.84
N PHE A 124 12.14 -9.27 9.97
CA PHE A 124 11.36 -8.60 11.01
C PHE A 124 12.11 -7.41 11.63
N PHE A 125 13.41 -7.55 11.91
CA PHE A 125 14.22 -6.41 12.38
C PHE A 125 14.39 -5.33 11.31
N LYS A 126 14.54 -5.69 10.03
CA LYS A 126 14.48 -4.71 8.92
C LYS A 126 13.12 -4.00 8.89
N PHE A 127 12.03 -4.72 9.13
CA PHE A 127 10.69 -4.15 9.19
C PHE A 127 10.57 -3.13 10.31
N LEU A 128 11.01 -3.46 11.52
CA LEU A 128 11.02 -2.52 12.65
C LEU A 128 11.82 -1.25 12.38
N LYS A 129 12.98 -1.36 11.72
CA LYS A 129 13.79 -0.18 11.35
C LYS A 129 13.04 0.77 10.42
N ILE A 130 12.42 0.24 9.37
CA ILE A 130 11.62 1.05 8.45
C ILE A 130 10.36 1.58 9.13
N PHE A 131 9.70 0.77 9.96
CA PHE A 131 8.51 1.19 10.69
C PHE A 131 8.82 2.38 11.61
N GLY A 132 9.91 2.34 12.37
CA GLY A 132 10.38 3.47 13.17
C GLY A 132 10.73 4.70 12.32
N LEU A 133 11.39 4.51 11.17
CA LEU A 133 11.69 5.60 10.23
C LEU A 133 10.41 6.23 9.66
N THR A 134 9.38 5.42 9.37
CA THR A 134 8.08 5.89 8.91
C THR A 134 7.38 6.74 9.97
N ILE A 135 7.42 6.35 11.25
CA ILE A 135 6.88 7.15 12.35
C ILE A 135 7.61 8.51 12.43
N MET A 136 8.94 8.51 12.36
CA MET A 136 9.72 9.75 12.38
C MET A 136 9.41 10.64 11.17
N PHE A 137 9.27 10.05 9.98
CA PHE A 137 8.87 10.77 8.78
C PHE A 137 7.49 11.40 8.94
N PHE A 138 6.49 10.68 9.49
CA PHE A 138 5.16 11.23 9.74
C PHE A 138 5.18 12.36 10.77
N ALA A 139 6.01 12.27 11.82
CA ALA A 139 6.15 13.35 12.80
C ALA A 139 6.73 14.62 12.16
N ILE A 140 7.80 14.50 11.38
CA ILE A 140 8.40 15.64 10.64
C ILE A 140 7.41 16.18 9.62
N PHE A 141 6.75 15.29 8.87
CA PHE A 141 5.75 15.67 7.88
C PHE A 141 4.60 16.44 8.52
N PHE A 142 4.10 16.00 9.68
CA PHE A 142 3.06 16.71 10.42
C PHE A 142 3.49 18.13 10.79
N ILE A 143 4.71 18.30 11.30
CA ILE A 143 5.28 19.63 11.63
C ILE A 143 5.36 20.51 10.38
N VAL A 144 5.88 19.99 9.27
CA VAL A 144 6.01 20.73 8.01
C VAL A 144 4.63 21.11 7.46
N MET A 145 3.64 20.24 7.59
CA MET A 145 2.27 20.49 7.16
C MET A 145 1.52 21.53 8.01
N LEU A 146 2.03 21.93 9.18
CA LEU A 146 1.46 23.04 9.94
C LEU A 146 1.54 24.36 9.17
N ILE A 147 2.62 24.58 8.39
CA ILE A 147 2.81 25.82 7.63
C ILE A 147 1.67 26.08 6.62
N PRO A 148 1.39 25.17 5.66
CA PRO A 148 0.31 25.39 4.71
C PRO A 148 -1.08 25.41 5.39
N VAL A 149 -1.27 24.69 6.51
CA VAL A 149 -2.50 24.77 7.31
C VAL A 149 -2.69 26.16 7.91
N LEU A 150 -1.65 26.74 8.51
CA LEU A 150 -1.70 28.10 9.06
C LEU A 150 -1.97 29.14 7.96
N ILE A 151 -1.35 29.00 6.79
CA ILE A 151 -1.64 29.85 5.62
C ILE A 151 -3.12 29.72 5.22
N GLY A 152 -3.64 28.49 5.15
CA GLY A 152 -5.04 28.23 4.88
C GLY A 152 -5.98 28.91 5.89
N ILE A 153 -5.67 28.83 7.19
CA ILE A 153 -6.45 29.48 8.26
C ILE A 153 -6.47 31.00 8.07
N ILE A 154 -5.31 31.62 7.85
CA ILE A 154 -5.22 33.08 7.65
C ILE A 154 -6.07 33.53 6.45
N ILE A 155 -5.94 32.84 5.32
CA ILE A 155 -6.74 33.13 4.12
C ILE A 155 -8.22 32.91 4.40
N GLY A 156 -8.57 31.85 5.13
CA GLY A 156 -9.94 31.54 5.53
C GLY A 156 -10.59 32.64 6.37
N THR A 157 -9.87 33.19 7.35
CA THR A 157 -10.35 34.32 8.15
C THR A 157 -10.56 35.58 7.32
N ILE A 158 -9.64 35.89 6.40
CA ILE A 158 -9.80 37.00 5.45
C ILE A 158 -10.99 36.76 4.53
N ALA A 159 -11.21 35.52 4.11
CA ALA A 159 -12.31 35.13 3.24
C ALA A 159 -13.67 35.31 3.92
N GLU A 160 -13.78 34.90 5.18
CA GLU A 160 -14.99 35.03 6.00
C GLU A 160 -15.33 36.50 6.24
N TYR A 161 -14.32 37.32 6.57
CA TYR A 161 -14.51 38.77 6.71
C TYR A 161 -15.02 39.44 5.42
N ASN A 162 -14.52 39.01 4.26
CA ASN A 162 -14.88 39.58 2.96
C ASN A 162 -16.04 38.86 2.25
N TYR A 163 -16.70 37.90 2.90
CA TYR A 163 -17.73 37.04 2.30
C TYR A 163 -17.31 36.40 0.95
N SER A 164 -16.02 36.11 0.78
CA SER A 164 -15.46 35.63 -0.48
C SER A 164 -15.41 34.10 -0.52
N THR A 165 -16.35 33.49 -1.25
CA THR A 165 -16.39 32.04 -1.46
C THR A 165 -15.12 31.53 -2.18
N VAL A 166 -14.56 32.33 -3.10
CA VAL A 166 -13.33 31.98 -3.82
C VAL A 166 -12.15 31.83 -2.86
N LEU A 167 -12.00 32.76 -1.91
CA LEU A 167 -10.91 32.69 -0.93
C LEU A 167 -11.08 31.52 0.05
N ILE A 168 -12.32 31.13 0.38
CA ILE A 168 -12.59 29.92 1.18
C ILE A 168 -12.10 28.65 0.44
N VAL A 169 -12.38 28.53 -0.86
CA VAL A 169 -11.90 27.41 -1.66
C VAL A 169 -10.37 27.38 -1.73
N VAL A 170 -9.74 28.55 -1.93
CA VAL A 170 -8.28 28.68 -1.94
C VAL A 170 -7.69 28.23 -0.60
N ALA A 171 -8.23 28.72 0.52
CA ALA A 171 -7.80 28.38 1.88
C ALA A 171 -7.77 26.86 2.14
N ILE A 172 -8.80 26.14 1.68
CA ILE A 172 -8.89 24.67 1.83
C ILE A 172 -7.94 23.95 0.86
N SER A 173 -7.81 24.46 -0.36
CA SER A 173 -7.01 23.81 -1.41
C SER A 173 -5.51 23.79 -1.12
N ILE A 174 -4.95 24.85 -0.50
CA ILE A 174 -3.50 24.97 -0.26
C ILE A 174 -2.94 23.82 0.60
N PRO A 175 -3.49 23.51 1.79
CA PRO A 175 -3.06 22.36 2.58
C PRO A 175 -3.22 21.04 1.82
N VAL A 176 -4.35 20.86 1.15
CA VAL A 176 -4.69 19.60 0.46
C VAL A 176 -3.75 19.34 -0.71
N VAL A 177 -3.52 20.33 -1.56
CA VAL A 177 -2.61 20.21 -2.72
C VAL A 177 -1.17 19.98 -2.26
N THR A 178 -0.72 20.70 -1.23
CA THR A 178 0.61 20.48 -0.64
C THR A 178 0.76 19.05 -0.11
N TRP A 179 -0.25 18.54 0.60
CA TRP A 179 -0.28 17.17 1.11
C TRP A 179 -0.13 16.15 -0.02
N ILE A 180 -0.99 16.27 -1.05
CA ILE A 180 -0.98 15.38 -2.23
C ILE A 180 0.39 15.43 -2.92
N ALA A 181 0.94 16.62 -3.16
CA ALA A 181 2.21 16.79 -3.85
C ALA A 181 3.35 16.09 -3.11
N VAL A 182 3.47 16.27 -1.80
CA VAL A 182 4.53 15.63 -1.01
C VAL A 182 4.41 14.11 -1.04
N VAL A 183 3.20 13.57 -0.86
CA VAL A 183 2.95 12.12 -0.89
C VAL A 183 3.30 11.53 -2.26
N VAL A 184 2.86 12.18 -3.36
CA VAL A 184 3.15 11.71 -4.72
C VAL A 184 4.65 11.77 -5.02
N ILE A 185 5.35 12.84 -4.63
CA ILE A 185 6.80 12.95 -4.81
C ILE A 185 7.53 11.86 -4.02
N ALA A 186 7.15 11.63 -2.77
CA ALA A 186 7.75 10.58 -1.94
C ALA A 186 7.53 9.19 -2.56
N TRP A 187 6.31 8.90 -3.00
CA TRP A 187 5.95 7.63 -3.63
C TRP A 187 6.75 7.37 -4.92
N ILE A 188 6.87 8.37 -5.80
CA ILE A 188 7.65 8.26 -7.04
C ILE A 188 9.16 8.08 -6.75
N LYS A 189 9.69 8.75 -5.73
CA LYS A 189 11.11 8.65 -5.37
C LYS A 189 11.46 7.32 -4.69
N LEU A 190 10.50 6.64 -4.07
CA LEU A 190 10.72 5.41 -3.30
C LEU A 190 10.16 4.15 -3.98
N LEU A 191 9.87 4.22 -5.28
CA LEU A 191 9.18 3.15 -6.03
C LEU A 191 9.76 1.75 -5.79
N TYR A 192 11.08 1.56 -5.83
CA TYR A 192 11.75 0.27 -5.67
C TYR A 192 12.47 0.13 -4.31
N PHE A 193 12.31 1.11 -3.44
CA PHE A 193 13.05 1.20 -2.18
C PHE A 193 12.73 0.04 -1.25
N ARG A 194 11.43 -0.25 -1.10
CA ARG A 194 10.94 -1.33 -0.24
C ARG A 194 11.60 -2.65 -0.64
N GLU A 195 11.55 -2.96 -1.91
CA GLU A 195 12.05 -4.21 -2.48
C GLU A 195 13.56 -4.35 -2.29
N THR A 196 14.30 -3.30 -2.67
CA THR A 196 15.74 -3.24 -2.51
C THR A 196 16.15 -3.46 -1.05
N PHE A 197 15.49 -2.76 -0.11
CA PHE A 197 15.87 -2.78 1.29
C PHE A 197 15.69 -4.16 1.94
N TYR A 198 14.58 -4.82 1.62
CA TYR A 198 14.23 -6.10 2.25
C TYR A 198 14.98 -7.27 1.62
N ILE A 199 15.17 -7.28 0.31
CA ILE A 199 15.89 -8.37 -0.37
C ILE A 199 17.40 -8.22 -0.19
N ARG A 200 17.95 -7.05 -0.48
CA ARG A 200 19.40 -6.84 -0.54
C ARG A 200 19.92 -6.42 0.83
N ASP A 201 21.13 -6.83 1.16
CA ASP A 201 21.76 -6.47 2.43
C ASP A 201 22.51 -5.15 2.29
N MET A 202 21.74 -4.05 2.26
CA MET A 202 22.25 -2.69 2.06
C MET A 202 21.83 -1.78 3.21
N LYS A 203 22.60 -0.72 3.48
CA LYS A 203 22.19 0.32 4.43
C LYS A 203 21.07 1.18 3.82
N ILE A 204 20.31 1.90 4.66
CA ILE A 204 19.17 2.74 4.23
C ILE A 204 19.58 3.76 3.14
N ILE A 205 20.70 4.46 3.34
CA ILE A 205 21.18 5.48 2.41
C ILE A 205 21.63 4.87 1.07
N GLU A 206 22.35 3.75 1.13
CA GLU A 206 22.77 2.99 -0.07
C GLU A 206 21.56 2.47 -0.84
N THR A 207 20.59 1.92 -0.12
CA THR A 207 19.31 1.46 -0.68
C THR A 207 18.59 2.59 -1.38
N TYR A 208 18.54 3.78 -0.79
CA TYR A 208 17.91 4.94 -1.42
C TYR A 208 18.58 5.32 -2.74
N LYS A 209 19.92 5.42 -2.75
CA LYS A 209 20.71 5.70 -3.96
C LYS A 209 20.49 4.63 -5.03
N TYR A 210 20.53 3.35 -4.64
CA TYR A 210 20.32 2.22 -5.53
C TYR A 210 18.93 2.22 -6.14
N ASN A 211 17.89 2.41 -5.30
CA ASN A 211 16.50 2.57 -5.75
C ASN A 211 16.36 3.70 -6.79
N LEU A 212 16.99 4.86 -6.57
CA LEU A 212 16.94 5.94 -7.54
C LEU A 212 17.62 5.56 -8.86
N ALA A 213 18.71 4.80 -8.80
CA ALA A 213 19.43 4.35 -10.00
C ALA A 213 18.58 3.38 -10.82
N ILE A 214 18.03 2.32 -10.21
CA ILE A 214 17.22 1.31 -10.91
C ILE A 214 15.86 1.87 -11.37
N SER A 215 15.34 2.89 -10.69
CA SER A 215 14.08 3.56 -11.04
C SER A 215 14.17 4.39 -12.34
N LYS A 216 15.38 4.89 -12.70
CA LYS A 216 15.56 5.69 -13.92
C LYS A 216 15.18 4.87 -15.17
N GLY A 217 14.24 5.39 -15.95
CA GLY A 217 13.73 4.72 -17.16
C GLY A 217 12.78 3.54 -16.91
N ASN A 218 12.54 3.13 -15.65
CA ASN A 218 11.72 1.95 -15.33
C ASN A 218 10.50 2.29 -14.45
N LYS A 219 10.20 3.58 -14.19
CA LYS A 219 9.08 4.00 -13.32
C LYS A 219 7.72 3.44 -13.76
N LEU A 220 7.39 3.60 -15.05
CA LEU A 220 6.10 3.17 -15.60
C LEU A 220 5.89 1.65 -15.54
N ARG A 221 6.98 0.87 -15.62
CA ARG A 221 6.93 -0.60 -15.51
C ARG A 221 6.37 -1.07 -14.18
N LYS A 222 6.57 -0.28 -13.13
CA LYS A 222 6.01 -0.54 -11.80
C LYS A 222 4.69 0.19 -11.55
N ILE A 223 4.57 1.44 -11.99
CA ILE A 223 3.38 2.26 -11.74
C ILE A 223 2.16 1.68 -12.46
N LEU A 224 2.26 1.38 -13.76
CA LEU A 224 1.12 1.00 -14.59
C LEU A 224 0.43 -0.28 -14.09
N PRO A 225 1.12 -1.42 -13.89
CA PRO A 225 0.49 -2.62 -13.33
C PRO A 225 -0.17 -2.37 -11.98
N ASN A 226 0.49 -1.62 -11.08
CA ASN A 226 -0.07 -1.36 -9.75
C ASN A 226 -1.32 -0.47 -9.81
N ILE A 227 -1.42 0.47 -10.75
CA ILE A 227 -2.65 1.25 -10.99
C ILE A 227 -3.78 0.30 -11.41
N VAL A 228 -3.54 -0.58 -12.39
CA VAL A 228 -4.55 -1.53 -12.87
C VAL A 228 -5.04 -2.43 -11.72
N LEU A 229 -4.12 -3.01 -10.94
CA LEU A 229 -4.50 -3.84 -9.79
C LEU A 229 -5.26 -3.04 -8.73
N SER A 230 -4.87 -1.80 -8.46
CA SER A 230 -5.57 -0.93 -7.49
C SER A 230 -7.00 -0.62 -7.93
N LEU A 231 -7.22 -0.38 -9.24
CA LEU A 231 -8.56 -0.18 -9.79
C LEU A 231 -9.44 -1.43 -9.63
N ILE A 232 -8.88 -2.62 -9.82
CA ILE A 232 -9.60 -3.88 -9.60
C ILE A 232 -9.96 -4.06 -8.12
N VAL A 233 -9.02 -3.79 -7.20
CA VAL A 233 -9.29 -3.83 -5.75
C VAL A 233 -10.41 -2.85 -5.37
N LEU A 234 -10.42 -1.67 -5.99
CA LEU A 234 -11.46 -0.66 -5.75
C LEU A 234 -12.85 -1.22 -6.06
N VAL A 235 -13.04 -1.98 -7.14
CA VAL A 235 -14.34 -2.61 -7.49
C VAL A 235 -14.87 -3.47 -6.33
N PHE A 236 -14.02 -4.25 -5.68
CA PHE A 236 -14.42 -5.10 -4.54
C PHE A 236 -14.64 -4.31 -3.24
N ALA A 237 -13.99 -3.15 -3.09
CA ALA A 237 -14.12 -2.28 -1.92
C ALA A 237 -15.26 -1.24 -2.05
N LEU A 238 -15.68 -0.89 -3.27
CA LEU A 238 -16.71 0.12 -3.55
C LEU A 238 -18.02 -0.07 -2.76
N PRO A 239 -18.59 -1.29 -2.63
CA PRO A 239 -19.83 -1.49 -1.87
C PRO A 239 -19.72 -1.03 -0.41
N PHE A 240 -18.55 -1.17 0.18
CA PHE A 240 -18.25 -0.78 1.57
C PHE A 240 -17.90 0.71 1.68
N LEU A 241 -17.17 1.26 0.71
CA LEU A 241 -16.73 2.66 0.71
C LEU A 241 -17.89 3.64 0.50
N LEU A 242 -18.72 3.40 -0.51
CA LEU A 242 -19.79 4.34 -0.88
C LEU A 242 -20.99 4.27 0.05
N ASN A 243 -20.99 3.34 1.01
CA ASN A 243 -22.22 2.90 1.67
C ASN A 243 -23.35 2.73 0.64
N MET A 244 -23.07 2.36 -0.62
CA MET A 244 -24.13 2.05 -1.60
C MET A 244 -25.01 0.90 -1.10
N PHE A 245 -24.48 0.15 -0.13
CA PHE A 245 -25.26 -0.72 0.72
C PHE A 245 -26.44 -0.06 1.41
N LEU A 246 -26.43 1.23 1.79
CA LEU A 246 -27.60 1.91 2.39
C LEU A 246 -28.86 1.82 1.53
N PHE A 247 -28.73 1.70 0.19
CA PHE A 247 -29.89 1.50 -0.68
C PHE A 247 -30.34 0.04 -0.77
N THR A 248 -29.44 -0.92 -0.58
CA THR A 248 -29.76 -2.36 -0.43
C THR A 248 -30.10 -2.74 1.03
N PHE A 249 -29.77 -1.88 2.01
CA PHE A 249 -29.86 -2.13 3.45
C PHE A 249 -31.27 -2.00 4.01
N LEU A 250 -32.18 -1.35 3.27
CA LEU A 250 -33.60 -1.40 3.65
C LEU A 250 -34.14 -2.85 3.64
N PHE A 251 -33.44 -3.82 3.02
CA PHE A 251 -33.91 -5.21 2.87
C PHE A 251 -32.85 -6.33 3.00
N THR A 252 -31.59 -6.06 3.38
CA THR A 252 -30.52 -7.10 3.39
C THR A 252 -30.14 -7.57 4.79
N SER A 253 -30.32 -8.87 5.05
CA SER A 253 -29.95 -9.54 6.32
C SER A 253 -28.44 -9.45 6.60
N PHE A 254 -28.06 -9.32 7.88
CA PHE A 254 -26.67 -9.31 8.38
C PHE A 254 -25.78 -10.40 7.74
N TYR A 255 -26.34 -11.59 7.51
CA TYR A 255 -25.65 -12.71 6.88
C TYR A 255 -25.17 -12.43 5.45
N VAL A 256 -25.94 -11.67 4.67
CA VAL A 256 -25.60 -11.33 3.28
C VAL A 256 -24.44 -10.33 3.23
N VAL A 257 -24.38 -9.39 4.18
CA VAL A 257 -23.28 -8.42 4.30
C VAL A 257 -21.97 -9.16 4.63
N ILE A 258 -22.00 -10.10 5.57
CA ILE A 258 -20.84 -10.94 5.90
C ILE A 258 -20.40 -11.77 4.69
N LEU A 259 -21.35 -12.36 3.95
CA LEU A 259 -21.02 -13.17 2.78
C LEU A 259 -20.33 -12.35 1.69
N ILE A 260 -20.84 -11.15 1.40
CA ILE A 260 -20.23 -10.24 0.42
C ILE A 260 -18.85 -9.77 0.91
N ALA A 261 -18.70 -9.47 2.20
CA ALA A 261 -17.40 -9.14 2.80
C ALA A 261 -16.40 -10.31 2.66
N ALA A 262 -16.85 -11.55 2.86
CA ALA A 262 -16.03 -12.74 2.69
C ALA A 262 -15.57 -12.89 1.23
N VAL A 263 -16.47 -12.81 0.25
CA VAL A 263 -16.12 -12.92 -1.17
C VAL A 263 -15.18 -11.79 -1.61
N SER A 264 -15.51 -10.54 -1.26
CA SER A 264 -14.65 -9.39 -1.56
C SER A 264 -13.28 -9.54 -0.90
N SER A 265 -13.19 -10.03 0.34
CA SER A 265 -11.92 -10.21 1.04
C SER A 265 -11.03 -11.29 0.41
N ILE A 266 -11.61 -12.37 -0.11
CA ILE A 266 -10.86 -13.42 -0.82
C ILE A 266 -10.29 -12.83 -2.09
N ALA A 267 -11.10 -12.08 -2.85
CA ALA A 267 -10.67 -11.42 -4.08
C ALA A 267 -9.56 -10.39 -3.81
N THR A 268 -9.74 -9.48 -2.85
CA THR A 268 -8.73 -8.47 -2.51
C THR A 268 -7.45 -9.09 -1.95
N SER A 269 -7.54 -10.18 -1.19
CA SER A 269 -6.36 -10.92 -0.72
C SER A 269 -5.60 -11.57 -1.87
N ALA A 270 -6.31 -12.22 -2.81
CA ALA A 270 -5.70 -12.83 -3.98
C ALA A 270 -5.00 -11.78 -4.85
N ILE A 271 -5.66 -10.63 -5.10
CA ILE A 271 -5.07 -9.52 -5.85
C ILE A 271 -3.84 -8.95 -5.11
N GLY A 272 -3.88 -8.87 -3.78
CA GLY A 272 -2.73 -8.46 -2.96
C GLY A 272 -1.53 -9.38 -3.15
N ILE A 273 -1.73 -10.70 -3.17
CA ILE A 273 -0.67 -11.69 -3.41
C ILE A 273 -0.16 -11.60 -4.86
N VAL A 274 -1.05 -11.46 -5.84
CA VAL A 274 -0.69 -11.20 -7.24
C VAL A 274 0.18 -9.95 -7.34
N SER A 275 -0.19 -8.85 -6.67
CA SER A 275 0.59 -7.62 -6.64
C SER A 275 1.98 -7.84 -6.03
N ILE A 276 2.10 -8.62 -4.95
CA ILE A 276 3.40 -8.93 -4.34
C ILE A 276 4.29 -9.66 -5.34
N ILE A 277 3.79 -10.73 -5.95
CA ILE A 277 4.54 -11.55 -6.91
C ILE A 277 4.94 -10.71 -8.13
N LEU A 278 4.00 -9.95 -8.69
CA LEU A 278 4.22 -9.08 -9.84
C LEU A 278 5.33 -8.06 -9.56
N ASN A 279 5.27 -7.40 -8.41
CA ASN A 279 6.30 -6.45 -8.01
C ASN A 279 7.67 -7.14 -7.81
N SER A 280 7.70 -8.41 -7.38
CA SER A 280 8.95 -9.18 -7.27
C SER A 280 9.57 -9.44 -8.64
N LEU A 281 8.76 -9.85 -9.62
CA LEU A 281 9.23 -10.07 -10.99
C LEU A 281 9.72 -8.77 -11.64
N ILE A 282 8.97 -7.68 -11.50
CA ILE A 282 9.37 -6.36 -12.04
C ILE A 282 10.68 -5.90 -11.41
N PHE A 283 10.81 -6.01 -10.08
CA PHE A 283 12.03 -5.65 -9.38
C PHE A 283 13.24 -6.44 -9.88
N LEU A 284 13.15 -7.77 -9.93
CA LEU A 284 14.25 -8.62 -10.40
C LEU A 284 14.64 -8.31 -11.84
N ASN A 285 13.67 -8.18 -12.74
CA ASN A 285 13.95 -7.86 -14.15
C ASN A 285 14.61 -6.48 -14.33
N VAL A 286 14.15 -5.48 -13.58
CA VAL A 286 14.73 -4.13 -13.59
C VAL A 286 16.14 -4.13 -13.00
N GLU A 287 16.35 -4.86 -11.91
CA GLU A 287 17.64 -4.97 -11.25
C GLU A 287 18.66 -5.70 -12.13
N TYR A 288 18.31 -6.85 -12.71
CA TYR A 288 19.19 -7.60 -13.60
C TYR A 288 19.61 -6.78 -14.82
N ASN A 289 18.68 -6.04 -15.41
CA ASN A 289 19.00 -5.14 -16.51
C ASN A 289 19.96 -4.01 -16.08
N TYR A 290 19.77 -3.46 -14.89
CA TYR A 290 20.66 -2.43 -14.36
C TYR A 290 22.08 -2.97 -14.12
N LEU A 291 22.20 -4.15 -13.50
CA LEU A 291 23.50 -4.81 -13.28
C LEU A 291 24.22 -5.09 -14.59
N LYS A 292 23.50 -5.64 -15.59
CA LYS A 292 24.05 -5.86 -16.94
C LYS A 292 24.59 -4.57 -17.56
N SER A 293 23.84 -3.47 -17.45
CA SER A 293 24.26 -2.16 -17.99
C SER A 293 25.49 -1.57 -17.28
N ILE A 294 25.77 -1.97 -16.04
CA ILE A 294 26.99 -1.58 -15.33
C ILE A 294 28.17 -2.39 -15.86
N ASP A 295 27.99 -3.69 -16.05
CA ASP A 295 29.07 -4.56 -16.48
C ASP A 295 29.48 -4.26 -17.93
N GLU A 296 28.51 -4.02 -18.82
CA GLU A 296 28.77 -3.55 -20.20
C GLU A 296 29.61 -2.26 -20.22
N LYS A 297 29.28 -1.29 -19.35
CA LYS A 297 30.04 -0.02 -19.25
C LYS A 297 31.46 -0.20 -18.71
N LYS A 298 31.68 -1.16 -17.82
CA LYS A 298 33.02 -1.46 -17.29
C LYS A 298 33.89 -2.10 -18.37
N GLU A 299 33.31 -2.97 -19.20
CA GLU A 299 34.00 -3.57 -20.34
C GLU A 299 34.38 -2.50 -21.37
N GLU A 300 33.48 -1.54 -21.67
CA GLU A 300 33.76 -0.42 -22.58
C GLU A 300 34.86 0.54 -22.08
N THR A 301 35.04 0.70 -20.76
CA THR A 301 36.08 1.59 -20.19
C THR A 301 37.44 0.91 -20.02
N GLN A 302 37.53 -0.40 -20.28
CA GLN A 302 38.77 -1.18 -20.22
C GLN A 302 39.39 -1.43 -21.61
N ILE A 303 38.72 -0.99 -22.67
CA ILE A 303 39.17 -1.01 -24.08
C ILE A 303 39.67 0.39 -24.45
#